data_AF-A0A6N7AEH3-F1
#
_entry.id   AF-A0A6N7AEH3-F1
#
_cell.length_a   1.000
_cell.length_b   1.000
_cell.length_c   1.000
_cell.angle_alpha   90.00
_cell.angle_beta   90.00
_cell.angle_gamma   90.00
#
_symmetry.space_group_name_H-M   'P 1'
#
loop_
_entity.id
_entity.type
_entity.pdbx_description
1 polymer ?
#
loop_
_entity_poly.entity_id
_entity_poly.type
_entity_poly.pdbx_seq_one_letter_code
_entity_poly.pdbx_strand_id
1 'polypeptide(L)'
;MNEEHKKTVHEKYQRALQKGERFWPDSIYKDLVVSFAIFVILVLLAAFIGVPGEPKADPSDSSYVPKPEWYFLFLFKFLAMYGQLPVIGKIEWIAAILIPVIVLGWLFLLPLLDKNPKRHYSRRILAITIMAVFVVSMVVLTLLAGIPMVPDEAGRMTPIIVQLLAGLFIPAAAYVLLVVFSLLRRKIGPAAGRLQVWTAAAGSSAMLVLMVVVLIVWPAPAAAEMEVAGTLPEQILAGQDLYSVYCTECHGDDGTVTIVQGVSDTLDGTVMSPINSQDVMYTFTDETLANIITYGQQNLGMPPFSKAFGGELGPSEVGYIVTYMRYSWDDRMEIPAGAVSSIPELQPGEAPSWDVHIQPLVKRYCQSCHRAGKDNNNYLTTSYDEMLTTGDNAPVFTAGDPDSLLLQLITGHEATDPKTGETIRQMPVNKLLNQKYIDMLTLWIMNGMPRTAEDAAALFVVPNP
;
A
#
# COMPACT_ATOMS: atom_id res chain seq x y z
N MET A 1 38.47 54.91 2.87
CA MET A 1 39.05 53.83 3.72
C MET A 1 40.49 54.24 4.04
N ASN A 2 40.85 54.37 5.31
CA ASN A 2 42.15 54.91 5.75
C ASN A 2 43.31 53.95 5.42
N GLU A 3 44.51 54.42 5.10
CA GLU A 3 45.66 53.59 4.70
C GLU A 3 46.10 52.61 5.80
N GLU A 4 46.00 53.02 7.05
CA GLU A 4 46.26 52.18 8.23
C GLU A 4 45.30 50.98 8.34
N HIS A 5 44.05 51.15 7.88
CA HIS A 5 43.05 50.08 7.83
C HIS A 5 43.39 49.03 6.77
N LYS A 6 43.92 49.46 5.61
CA LYS A 6 44.39 48.54 4.56
C LYS A 6 45.53 47.66 5.06
N LYS A 7 46.49 48.27 5.77
CA LYS A 7 47.67 47.57 6.28
C LYS A 7 47.32 46.53 7.33
N THR A 8 46.42 46.86 8.26
CA THR A 8 45.92 45.92 9.28
C THR A 8 45.07 44.79 8.69
N VAL A 9 44.28 45.05 7.65
CA VAL A 9 43.55 44.00 6.92
C VAL A 9 44.52 43.07 6.18
N HIS A 10 45.55 43.63 5.53
CA HIS A 10 46.57 42.85 4.84
C HIS A 10 47.36 41.95 5.80
N GLU A 11 47.79 42.45 6.95
CA GLU A 11 48.46 41.63 7.97
C GLU A 11 47.56 40.51 8.50
N LYS A 12 46.27 40.79 8.75
CA LYS A 12 45.31 39.75 9.14
C LYS A 12 45.16 38.68 8.06
N TYR A 13 45.12 39.09 6.79
CA TYR A 13 45.04 38.19 5.66
C TYR A 13 46.29 37.30 5.56
N GLN A 14 47.49 37.88 5.69
CA GLN A 14 48.75 37.13 5.70
C GLN A 14 48.83 36.13 6.87
N ARG A 15 48.41 36.55 8.07
CA ARG A 15 48.32 35.64 9.23
C ARG A 15 47.31 34.51 9.01
N ALA A 16 46.20 34.77 8.33
CA ALA A 16 45.21 33.75 8.00
C ALA A 16 45.73 32.76 6.93
N LEU A 17 46.46 33.24 5.92
CA LEU A 17 47.13 32.38 4.93
C LEU A 17 48.17 31.46 5.57
N GLN A 18 48.93 31.96 6.54
CA GLN A 18 49.91 31.15 7.28
C GLN A 18 49.28 30.11 8.22
N LYS A 19 48.00 30.28 8.57
CA LYS A 19 47.25 29.40 9.48
C LYS A 19 46.25 28.49 8.75
N GLY A 20 46.06 28.68 7.45
CA GLY A 20 45.13 27.92 6.63
C GLY A 20 45.63 26.51 6.34
N GLU A 21 44.72 25.54 6.30
CA GLU A 21 45.04 24.20 5.81
C GLU A 21 45.34 24.22 4.30
N ARG A 22 46.21 23.32 3.84
CA ARG A 22 46.50 23.21 2.41
C ARG A 22 45.36 22.46 1.75
N PHE A 23 44.89 22.98 0.61
CA PHE A 23 43.87 22.29 -0.19
C PHE A 23 44.32 20.87 -0.56
N TRP A 24 45.57 20.72 -1.01
CA TRP A 24 46.24 19.45 -1.19
C TRP A 24 47.47 19.35 -0.27
N PRO A 25 47.64 18.25 0.48
CA PRO A 25 46.80 17.04 0.51
C PRO A 25 45.68 17.08 1.55
N ASP A 26 45.69 18.03 2.49
CA ASP A 26 44.93 17.94 3.74
C ASP A 26 43.40 17.97 3.53
N SER A 27 42.89 18.94 2.76
CA SER A 27 41.44 19.04 2.52
C SER A 27 40.93 17.90 1.63
N ILE A 28 41.64 17.55 0.55
CA ILE A 28 41.23 16.43 -0.33
C ILE A 28 41.21 15.10 0.43
N TYR A 29 42.17 14.86 1.31
CA TYR A 29 42.17 13.63 2.12
C TYR A 29 40.93 13.56 3.04
N LYS A 30 40.56 14.67 3.68
CA LYS A 30 39.34 14.73 4.51
C LYS A 30 38.08 14.49 3.66
N ASP A 31 38.00 15.12 2.49
CA ASP A 31 36.87 14.95 1.56
C ASP A 31 36.76 13.50 1.07
N LEU A 32 37.89 12.85 0.77
CA LEU A 32 37.93 11.44 0.38
C LEU A 32 37.46 10.52 1.50
N VAL A 33 37.93 10.74 2.73
CA VAL A 33 37.51 9.93 3.89
C VAL A 33 36.01 10.09 4.16
N VAL A 34 35.47 11.31 4.11
CA VAL A 34 34.05 11.57 4.37
C VAL A 34 33.18 11.03 3.22
N SER A 35 33.54 11.26 1.96
CA SER A 35 32.80 10.75 0.81
C SER A 35 32.81 9.23 0.74
N PHE A 36 33.95 8.59 1.03
CA PHE A 36 34.04 7.14 1.13
C PHE A 36 33.17 6.59 2.27
N ALA A 37 33.18 7.24 3.44
CA ALA A 37 32.31 6.85 4.55
C ALA A 37 30.82 6.95 4.18
N ILE A 38 30.39 8.03 3.52
CA ILE A 38 29.01 8.19 3.03
C ILE A 38 28.68 7.10 2.01
N PHE A 39 29.59 6.82 1.07
CA PHE A 39 29.40 5.76 0.08
C PHE A 39 29.20 4.39 0.74
N VAL A 40 30.04 4.04 1.71
CA VAL A 40 29.89 2.80 2.49
C VAL A 40 28.54 2.77 3.20
N ILE A 41 28.12 3.86 3.84
CA ILE A 41 26.80 3.94 4.49
C ILE A 41 25.68 3.70 3.48
N LEU A 42 25.73 4.31 2.29
CA LEU A 42 24.72 4.11 1.26
C LEU A 42 24.68 2.67 0.75
N VAL A 43 25.84 2.02 0.56
CA VAL A 43 25.92 0.60 0.18
C VAL A 43 25.32 -0.29 1.27
N LEU A 44 25.60 -0.01 2.55
CA LEU A 44 25.03 -0.76 3.66
C LEU A 44 23.51 -0.57 3.74
N LEU A 45 23.01 0.66 3.59
CA LEU A 45 21.57 0.91 3.56
C LEU A 45 20.90 0.18 2.40
N ALA A 46 21.48 0.22 1.20
CA ALA A 46 20.95 -0.48 0.03
C ALA A 46 20.98 -2.01 0.19
N ALA A 47 22.02 -2.57 0.81
CA ALA A 47 22.18 -4.01 0.98
C ALA A 47 21.33 -4.59 2.12
N PHE A 48 21.12 -3.85 3.21
CA PHE A 48 20.45 -4.37 4.41
C PHE A 48 19.02 -3.86 4.61
N ILE A 49 18.68 -2.67 4.12
CA ILE A 49 17.32 -2.10 4.24
C ILE A 49 16.55 -2.23 2.93
N GLY A 50 17.25 -2.14 1.79
CA GLY A 50 16.62 -2.16 0.47
C GLY A 50 15.82 -0.90 0.16
N VAL A 51 15.13 -0.90 -0.98
CA VAL A 51 14.22 0.17 -1.39
C VAL A 51 12.80 -0.41 -1.39
N PRO A 52 11.79 0.27 -0.81
CA PRO A 52 10.40 -0.17 -0.91
C PRO A 52 10.01 -0.37 -2.38
N GLY A 53 9.53 -1.56 -2.73
CA GLY A 53 9.05 -1.83 -4.07
C GLY A 53 7.70 -1.18 -4.30
N GLU A 54 7.65 -0.14 -5.13
CA GLU A 54 6.37 0.37 -5.64
C GLU A 54 5.96 -0.44 -6.89
N PRO A 55 4.66 -0.71 -7.09
CA PRO A 55 4.19 -1.37 -8.30
C PRO A 55 4.55 -0.54 -9.53
N LYS A 56 4.73 -1.20 -10.67
CA LYS A 56 4.91 -0.48 -11.93
C LYS A 56 3.71 0.42 -12.18
N ALA A 57 3.98 1.64 -12.67
CA ALA A 57 2.94 2.63 -12.93
C ALA A 57 1.85 2.06 -13.86
N ASP A 58 0.61 2.07 -13.37
CA ASP A 58 -0.57 1.61 -14.09
C ASP A 58 -1.53 2.78 -14.34
N PRO A 59 -1.79 3.16 -15.60
CA PRO A 59 -2.73 4.22 -15.93
C PRO A 59 -4.20 3.84 -15.72
N SER A 60 -4.53 2.58 -15.42
CA SER A 60 -5.88 2.08 -15.14
C SER A 60 -6.21 1.91 -13.65
N ASP A 61 -5.22 2.03 -12.77
CA ASP A 61 -5.41 2.01 -11.32
C ASP A 61 -5.78 3.41 -10.79
N SER A 62 -7.07 3.62 -10.54
CA SER A 62 -7.59 4.83 -9.91
C SER A 62 -7.56 4.80 -8.38
N SER A 63 -7.16 3.66 -7.79
CA SER A 63 -7.06 3.47 -6.35
C SER A 63 -5.66 3.77 -5.79
N TYR A 64 -4.63 3.76 -6.64
CA TYR A 64 -3.30 4.24 -6.28
C TYR A 64 -3.33 5.73 -5.98
N VAL A 65 -2.90 6.10 -4.77
CA VAL A 65 -2.72 7.50 -4.38
C VAL A 65 -1.23 7.84 -4.57
N PRO A 66 -0.84 8.43 -5.71
CA PRO A 66 0.56 8.74 -5.98
C PRO A 66 1.06 9.77 -4.97
N LYS A 67 2.06 9.37 -4.18
CA LYS A 67 2.80 10.27 -3.29
C LYS A 67 4.17 10.55 -3.94
N PRO A 68 4.65 11.79 -3.91
CA PRO A 68 5.99 12.09 -4.41
C PRO A 68 7.05 11.54 -3.45
N GLU A 69 8.30 11.54 -3.89
CA GLU A 69 9.41 11.02 -3.10
C GLU A 69 9.61 11.81 -1.80
N TRP A 70 10.30 11.21 -0.84
CA TRP A 70 10.44 11.72 0.52
C TRP A 70 10.92 13.18 0.61
N TYR A 71 11.77 13.63 -0.32
CA TYR A 71 12.28 15.01 -0.38
C TYR A 71 11.25 16.04 -0.86
N PHE A 72 10.10 15.61 -1.39
CA PHE A 72 8.98 16.47 -1.81
C PHE A 72 7.74 16.36 -0.91
N LEU A 73 7.74 15.47 0.09
CA LEU A 73 6.59 15.27 0.99
C LEU A 73 6.16 16.53 1.73
N PHE A 74 7.11 17.37 2.16
CA PHE A 74 6.77 18.65 2.80
C PHE A 74 5.97 19.58 1.87
N LEU A 75 6.30 19.57 0.58
CA LEU A 75 5.64 20.38 -0.43
C LEU A 75 4.26 19.79 -0.77
N PHE A 76 4.17 18.46 -0.90
CA PHE A 76 2.90 17.74 -1.05
C PHE A 76 1.93 18.09 0.07
N LYS A 77 2.37 18.01 1.34
CA LYS A 77 1.55 18.35 2.49
C LYS A 77 1.17 19.83 2.50
N PHE A 78 2.10 20.71 2.13
CA PHE A 78 1.83 22.13 1.99
C PHE A 78 0.72 22.41 0.95
N LEU A 79 0.78 21.79 -0.23
CA LEU A 79 -0.26 21.92 -1.25
C LEU A 79 -1.61 21.39 -0.74
N ALA A 80 -1.63 20.21 -0.11
CA ALA A 80 -2.84 19.62 0.45
C ALA A 80 -3.52 20.53 1.49
N MET A 81 -2.75 21.23 2.33
CA MET A 81 -3.28 22.22 3.27
C MET A 81 -3.85 23.47 2.58
N TYR A 82 -3.22 23.94 1.51
CA TYR A 82 -3.71 25.10 0.75
C TYR A 82 -5.02 24.79 0.01
N GLY A 83 -5.19 23.57 -0.48
CA GLY A 83 -6.44 23.11 -1.11
C GLY A 83 -7.65 23.20 -0.18
N GLN A 84 -7.45 23.07 1.14
CA GLN A 84 -8.52 23.16 2.14
C GLN A 84 -8.93 24.60 2.51
N LEU A 85 -8.23 25.63 2.02
CA LEU A 85 -8.58 27.02 2.33
C LEU A 85 -9.73 27.51 1.41
N PRO A 86 -10.88 27.96 1.96
CA PRO A 86 -12.12 28.18 1.21
C PRO A 86 -12.05 29.25 0.10
N VAL A 87 -11.01 30.10 0.08
CA VAL A 87 -10.80 31.16 -0.93
C VAL A 87 -9.58 30.89 -1.81
N ILE A 88 -8.53 30.27 -1.26
CA ILE A 88 -7.22 30.10 -1.93
C ILE A 88 -7.13 28.72 -2.61
N GLY A 89 -7.88 27.71 -2.15
CA GLY A 89 -7.87 26.36 -2.70
C GLY A 89 -8.36 26.28 -4.15
N LYS A 90 -9.13 27.26 -4.63
CA LYS A 90 -9.54 27.34 -6.05
C LYS A 90 -8.40 27.71 -7.00
N ILE A 91 -7.24 28.12 -6.47
CA ILE A 91 -6.10 28.62 -7.24
C ILE A 91 -4.82 27.86 -6.85
N GLU A 92 -4.86 26.53 -6.98
CA GLU A 92 -3.77 25.62 -6.60
C GLU A 92 -2.42 25.99 -7.24
N TRP A 93 -2.43 26.53 -8.47
CA TRP A 93 -1.22 26.93 -9.18
C TRP A 93 -0.41 28.02 -8.46
N ILE A 94 -1.06 28.88 -7.64
CA ILE A 94 -0.35 29.88 -6.84
C ILE A 94 0.51 29.18 -5.79
N ALA A 95 -0.04 28.18 -5.11
CA ALA A 95 0.70 27.44 -4.09
C ALA A 95 1.81 26.59 -4.72
N ALA A 96 1.54 25.96 -5.86
CA ALA A 96 2.46 25.05 -6.53
C ALA A 96 3.62 25.76 -7.27
N ILE A 97 3.38 26.91 -7.90
CA ILE A 97 4.37 27.59 -8.76
C ILE A 97 4.85 28.90 -8.16
N LEU A 98 3.91 29.79 -7.79
CA LEU A 98 4.26 31.15 -7.39
C LEU A 98 5.08 31.16 -6.09
N ILE A 99 4.68 30.38 -5.09
CA ILE A 99 5.37 30.35 -3.78
C ILE A 99 6.81 29.81 -3.92
N PRO A 100 7.08 28.64 -4.52
CA PRO A 100 8.46 28.18 -4.72
C PRO A 100 9.31 29.17 -5.53
N VAL A 101 8.77 29.78 -6.59
CA VAL A 101 9.49 30.78 -7.39
C VAL A 101 9.82 32.02 -6.56
N ILE A 102 8.91 32.50 -5.72
CA ILE A 102 9.18 33.63 -4.82
C ILE A 102 10.26 33.26 -3.79
N VAL A 103 10.20 32.07 -3.20
CA VAL A 103 11.20 31.62 -2.21
C VAL A 103 12.58 31.47 -2.85
N LEU A 104 12.67 30.85 -4.02
CA LEU A 104 13.91 30.72 -4.78
C LEU A 104 14.43 32.08 -5.25
N GLY A 105 13.56 32.94 -5.76
CA GLY A 105 13.91 34.32 -6.14
C GLY A 105 14.41 35.13 -4.94
N TRP A 106 13.80 34.97 -3.76
CA TRP A 106 14.24 35.59 -2.53
C TRP A 106 15.61 35.08 -2.08
N LEU A 107 15.86 33.76 -2.17
CA LEU A 107 17.15 33.15 -1.84
C LEU A 107 18.25 33.56 -2.84
N PHE A 108 17.91 33.67 -4.13
CA PHE A 108 18.81 34.19 -5.17
C PHE A 108 19.16 35.67 -4.95
N LEU A 109 18.19 36.49 -4.53
CA LEU A 109 18.39 37.90 -4.21
C LEU A 109 18.95 38.12 -2.80
N LEU A 110 19.10 37.07 -1.99
CA LEU A 110 19.57 37.16 -0.61
C LEU A 110 20.92 37.89 -0.47
N PRO A 111 21.92 37.70 -1.36
CA PRO A 111 23.17 38.47 -1.30
C PRO A 111 22.98 39.99 -1.47
N LEU A 112 21.93 40.43 -2.17
CA LEU A 112 21.60 41.85 -2.35
C LEU A 112 20.71 42.40 -1.22
N LEU A 113 19.81 41.55 -0.70
CA LEU A 113 18.88 41.89 0.37
C LEU A 113 19.55 41.93 1.75
N ASP A 114 20.48 41.00 2.04
CA ASP A 114 21.22 40.95 3.30
C ASP A 114 22.45 41.86 3.28
N LYS A 115 22.24 43.13 3.63
CA LYS A 115 23.31 44.14 3.76
C LYS A 115 24.11 44.04 5.08
N ASN A 116 24.03 42.92 5.80
CA ASN A 116 24.69 42.80 7.10
C ASN A 116 26.22 42.72 6.94
N PRO A 117 26.99 43.64 7.58
CA PRO A 117 28.46 43.68 7.45
C PRO A 117 29.17 42.48 8.10
N LYS A 118 28.48 41.69 8.93
CA LYS A 118 29.05 40.53 9.61
C LYS A 118 28.87 39.27 8.75
N ARG A 119 29.96 38.61 8.37
CA ARG A 119 29.92 37.37 7.55
C ARG A 119 29.74 36.09 8.38
N HIS A 120 30.22 36.06 9.62
CA HIS A 120 30.15 34.87 10.47
C HIS A 120 28.70 34.54 10.87
N TYR A 121 28.27 33.30 10.65
CA TYR A 121 26.87 32.87 10.84
C TYR A 121 26.34 33.20 12.23
N SER A 122 27.11 32.95 13.30
CA SER A 122 26.69 33.15 14.69
C SER A 122 26.33 34.61 15.04
N ARG A 123 26.71 35.58 14.20
CA ARG A 123 26.35 36.99 14.37
C ARG A 123 25.12 37.41 13.53
N ARG A 124 24.57 36.51 12.71
CA ARG A 124 23.38 36.70 11.86
C ARG A 124 22.14 36.08 12.50
N ILE A 125 21.77 36.57 13.68
CA ILE A 125 20.65 36.04 14.48
C ILE A 125 19.37 35.88 13.65
N LEU A 126 18.97 36.93 12.90
CA LEU A 126 17.76 36.90 12.07
C LEU A 126 17.79 35.77 11.04
N ALA A 127 18.89 35.62 10.30
CA ALA A 127 19.02 34.60 9.26
C ALA A 127 18.96 33.20 9.88
N ILE A 128 19.64 32.97 11.01
CA ILE A 128 19.59 31.69 11.73
C ILE A 128 18.17 31.40 12.21
N THR A 129 17.48 32.38 12.80
CA THR A 129 16.12 32.17 13.32
C THR A 129 15.11 31.90 12.22
N ILE A 130 15.21 32.56 11.06
CA ILE A 130 14.37 32.27 9.89
C ILE A 130 14.67 30.88 9.35
N MET A 131 15.95 30.53 9.19
CA MET A 131 16.36 29.21 8.70
C MET A 131 15.91 28.10 9.63
N ALA A 132 16.00 28.30 10.96
CA ALA A 132 15.56 27.32 11.95
C ALA A 132 14.05 27.05 11.84
N VAL A 133 13.22 28.10 11.77
CA VAL A 133 11.77 27.96 11.57
C VAL A 133 11.47 27.26 10.24
N PHE A 134 12.22 27.56 9.17
CA PHE A 134 12.05 26.93 7.87
C PHE A 134 12.36 25.42 7.89
N VAL A 135 13.50 25.01 8.45
CA VAL A 135 13.85 23.59 8.57
C VAL A 135 12.84 22.85 9.44
N VAL A 136 12.42 23.43 10.56
CA VAL A 136 11.39 22.82 11.42
C VAL A 136 10.06 22.71 10.67
N SER A 137 9.69 23.71 9.86
CA SER A 137 8.51 23.64 9.00
C SER A 137 8.61 22.47 8.02
N MET A 138 9.75 22.31 7.34
CA MET A 138 9.95 21.19 6.40
C MET A 138 9.81 19.84 7.10
N VAL A 139 10.44 19.66 8.27
CA VAL A 139 10.36 18.40 9.03
C VAL A 139 8.94 18.12 9.49
N VAL A 140 8.26 19.11 10.10
CA VAL A 140 6.87 18.97 10.55
C VAL A 140 5.96 18.60 9.39
N LEU A 141 6.05 19.28 8.26
CA LEU A 141 5.22 18.98 7.09
C LEU A 141 5.53 17.62 6.48
N THR A 142 6.80 17.22 6.44
CA THR A 142 7.21 15.88 5.96
C THR A 142 6.57 14.78 6.81
N LEU A 143 6.63 14.92 8.14
CA LEU A 143 6.08 13.94 9.07
C LEU A 143 4.54 13.91 9.05
N LEU A 144 3.89 15.05 8.79
CA LEU A 144 2.43 15.13 8.65
C LEU A 144 1.92 14.74 7.25
N ALA A 145 2.80 14.48 6.28
CA ALA A 145 2.42 14.23 4.88
C ALA A 145 1.55 12.99 4.71
N GLY A 146 1.74 11.97 5.56
CA GLY A 146 0.95 10.73 5.53
C GLY A 146 -0.47 10.87 6.09
N ILE A 147 -0.79 11.97 6.76
CA ILE A 147 -2.08 12.16 7.44
C ILE A 147 -3.04 12.90 6.50
N PRO A 148 -4.25 12.38 6.24
CA PRO A 148 -5.19 13.03 5.33
C PRO A 148 -5.74 14.35 5.91
N MET A 149 -6.09 15.28 5.03
CA MET A 149 -6.71 16.57 5.39
C MET A 149 -8.24 16.49 5.32
N VAL A 150 -8.83 15.56 6.06
CA VAL A 150 -10.29 15.31 6.07
C VAL A 150 -10.86 15.48 7.48
N PRO A 151 -12.18 15.71 7.63
CA PRO A 151 -12.84 15.66 8.93
C PRO A 151 -12.63 14.29 9.61
N ASP A 152 -12.67 14.26 10.95
CA ASP A 152 -12.62 12.98 11.68
C ASP A 152 -13.91 12.16 11.48
N GLU A 153 -13.96 10.93 11.99
CA GLU A 153 -15.14 10.04 11.87
C GLU A 153 -16.42 10.67 12.44
N ALA A 154 -16.28 11.61 13.39
CA ALA A 154 -17.38 12.36 13.98
C ALA A 154 -17.72 13.65 13.20
N GLY A 155 -17.12 13.87 12.03
CA GLY A 155 -17.31 15.04 11.16
C GLY A 155 -16.69 16.34 11.68
N ARG A 156 -15.79 16.28 12.67
CA ARG A 156 -15.14 17.46 13.26
C ARG A 156 -13.98 17.92 12.39
N MET A 157 -13.83 19.24 12.27
CA MET A 157 -12.72 19.89 11.54
C MET A 157 -11.43 20.00 12.37
N THR A 158 -11.40 19.44 13.57
CA THR A 158 -10.25 19.46 14.49
C THR A 158 -8.94 18.97 13.85
N PRO A 159 -8.86 17.82 13.15
CA PRO A 159 -7.61 17.40 12.50
C PRO A 159 -7.11 18.43 11.48
N ILE A 160 -8.01 19.01 10.68
CA ILE A 160 -7.67 20.01 9.67
C ILE A 160 -7.13 21.28 10.34
N ILE A 161 -7.82 21.79 11.36
CA ILE A 161 -7.44 23.02 12.06
C ILE A 161 -6.06 22.87 12.72
N VAL A 162 -5.83 21.78 13.43
CA VAL A 162 -4.55 21.57 14.13
C VAL A 162 -3.39 21.44 13.14
N GLN A 163 -3.59 20.75 12.01
CA GLN A 163 -2.59 20.63 10.96
C GLN A 163 -2.29 21.98 10.28
N LEU A 164 -3.33 22.80 10.00
CA LEU A 164 -3.16 24.16 9.49
C LEU A 164 -2.41 25.07 10.47
N LEU A 165 -2.68 24.95 11.77
CA LEU A 165 -1.96 25.68 12.80
C LEU A 165 -0.48 25.30 12.81
N ALA A 166 -0.17 24.00 12.86
CA ALA A 166 1.19 23.48 12.91
C ALA A 166 1.99 23.81 11.63
N GLY A 167 1.37 23.66 10.46
CA GLY A 167 2.04 23.71 9.17
C GLY A 167 2.03 25.07 8.48
N LEU A 168 1.11 25.98 8.82
CA LEU A 168 0.94 27.25 8.11
C LEU A 168 0.88 28.47 9.04
N PHE A 169 -0.05 28.49 10.00
CA PHE A 169 -0.30 29.72 10.77
C PHE A 169 0.77 30.03 11.81
N ILE A 170 1.26 29.04 12.56
CA ILE A 170 2.37 29.23 13.51
C ILE A 170 3.66 29.65 12.80
N PRO A 171 4.13 28.97 11.73
CA PRO A 171 5.32 29.42 11.03
C PRO A 171 5.14 30.81 10.41
N ALA A 172 3.98 31.12 9.82
CA ALA A 172 3.70 32.46 9.29
C ALA A 172 3.77 33.54 10.39
N ALA A 173 3.13 33.31 11.54
CA ALA A 173 3.19 34.20 12.68
C ALA A 173 4.62 34.38 13.21
N ALA A 174 5.40 33.30 13.28
CA ALA A 174 6.80 33.35 13.66
C ALA A 174 7.62 34.21 12.68
N TYR A 175 7.47 34.05 11.37
CA TYR A 175 8.16 34.88 10.39
C TYR A 175 7.79 36.37 10.51
N VAL A 176 6.49 36.68 10.65
CA VAL A 176 6.01 38.06 10.85
C VAL A 176 6.65 38.68 12.10
N LEU A 177 6.63 37.96 13.22
CA LEU A 177 7.24 38.41 14.47
C LEU A 177 8.77 38.60 14.34
N LEU A 178 9.48 37.69 13.67
CA LEU A 178 10.92 37.81 13.42
C LEU A 178 11.26 39.08 12.62
N VAL A 179 10.46 39.39 11.59
CA VAL A 179 10.60 40.61 10.78
C VAL A 179 10.25 41.84 11.61
N VAL A 180 9.17 41.83 12.39
CA VAL A 180 8.78 42.94 13.28
C VAL A 180 9.88 43.24 14.28
N PHE A 181 10.44 42.24 14.95
CA PHE A 181 11.57 42.43 15.88
C PHE A 181 12.84 42.91 15.17
N SER A 182 13.02 42.58 13.88
CA SER A 182 14.10 43.13 13.06
C SER A 182 13.92 44.63 12.83
N LEU A 183 12.71 45.07 12.49
CA LEU A 183 12.39 46.48 12.25
C LEU A 183 12.48 47.30 13.55
N LEU A 184 12.02 46.73 14.66
CA LEU A 184 12.08 47.33 15.99
C LEU A 184 13.48 47.29 16.63
N ARG A 185 14.47 46.66 15.98
CA ARG A 185 15.84 46.54 16.49
C ARG A 185 16.48 47.90 16.80
N ARG A 186 16.15 48.94 16.04
CA ARG A 186 16.62 50.32 16.29
C ARG A 186 16.07 50.91 17.59
N LYS A 187 14.88 50.47 18.03
CA LYS A 187 14.17 51.01 19.20
C LYS A 187 14.43 50.19 20.47
N ILE A 188 14.51 48.86 20.36
CA ILE A 188 14.60 47.93 21.51
C ILE A 188 16.03 47.36 21.70
N GLY A 189 16.98 47.77 20.84
CA GLY A 189 18.40 47.46 21.00
C GLY A 189 18.71 45.95 21.07
N PRO A 190 19.57 45.50 22.00
CA PRO A 190 20.00 44.09 22.07
C PRO A 190 18.88 43.12 22.48
N ALA A 191 17.80 43.61 23.12
CA ALA A 191 16.66 42.77 23.49
C ALA A 191 15.92 42.20 22.27
N ALA A 192 15.93 42.91 21.13
CA ALA A 192 15.34 42.44 19.88
C ALA A 192 15.97 41.12 19.40
N GLY A 193 17.28 40.94 19.58
CA GLY A 193 17.95 39.68 19.22
C GLY A 193 17.54 38.50 20.10
N ARG A 194 17.32 38.74 21.41
CA ARG A 194 16.81 37.70 22.32
C ARG A 194 15.37 37.34 21.97
N LEU A 195 14.52 38.34 21.69
CA LEU A 195 13.14 38.13 21.28
C LEU A 195 13.06 37.33 19.96
N GLN A 196 13.95 37.57 19.00
CA GLN A 196 14.04 36.75 17.79
C GLN A 196 14.32 35.27 18.09
N VAL A 197 15.30 35.00 18.96
CA VAL A 197 15.64 33.62 19.36
C VAL A 197 14.48 32.96 20.10
N TRP A 198 13.86 33.65 21.06
CA TRP A 198 12.70 33.14 21.79
C TRP A 198 11.50 32.88 20.89
N THR A 199 11.24 33.75 19.91
CA THR A 199 10.15 33.59 18.94
C THR A 199 10.37 32.36 18.08
N ALA A 200 11.59 32.17 17.56
CA ALA A 200 11.92 30.98 16.78
C ALA A 200 11.81 29.72 17.64
N ALA A 201 12.38 29.72 18.85
CA ALA A 201 12.32 28.57 19.75
C ALA A 201 10.89 28.21 20.16
N ALA A 202 10.08 29.19 20.56
CA ALA A 202 8.69 29.00 20.96
C ALA A 202 7.81 28.55 19.78
N GLY A 203 7.97 29.19 18.61
CA GLY A 203 7.26 28.81 17.39
C GLY A 203 7.60 27.39 16.96
N SER A 204 8.89 27.05 16.85
CA SER A 204 9.34 25.70 16.50
C SER A 204 8.88 24.65 17.52
N SER A 205 8.94 24.96 18.82
CA SER A 205 8.47 24.04 19.86
C SER A 205 6.97 23.81 19.76
N ALA A 206 6.17 24.86 19.54
CA ALA A 206 4.73 24.74 19.34
C ALA A 206 4.39 23.89 18.10
N MET A 207 5.11 24.09 16.98
CA MET A 207 4.92 23.28 15.78
C MET A 207 5.25 21.81 16.02
N LEU A 208 6.36 21.51 16.71
CA LEU A 208 6.75 20.14 17.04
C LEU A 208 5.76 19.48 18.01
N VAL A 209 5.29 20.21 19.02
CA VAL A 209 4.28 19.69 19.95
C VAL A 209 2.98 19.38 19.20
N LEU A 210 2.49 20.29 18.36
CA LEU A 210 1.28 20.03 17.58
C LEU A 210 1.50 18.87 16.60
N MET A 211 2.67 18.76 15.97
CA MET A 211 3.01 17.63 15.12
C MET A 211 2.90 16.30 15.88
N VAL A 212 3.50 16.21 17.08
CA VAL A 212 3.40 15.02 17.92
C VAL A 212 1.95 14.73 18.29
N VAL A 213 1.18 15.75 18.66
CA VAL A 213 -0.25 15.60 18.94
C VAL A 213 -0.99 15.05 17.73
N VAL A 214 -0.72 15.55 16.51
CA VAL A 214 -1.40 15.04 15.32
C VAL A 214 -1.02 13.58 15.06
N LEU A 215 0.26 13.23 15.16
CA LEU A 215 0.72 11.86 14.93
C LEU A 215 0.14 10.84 15.93
N ILE A 216 -0.11 11.26 17.18
CA ILE A 216 -0.67 10.39 18.22
C ILE A 216 -2.19 10.29 18.11
N VAL A 217 -2.88 11.41 17.87
CA VAL A 217 -4.35 11.49 17.91
C VAL A 217 -4.97 11.07 16.57
N TRP A 218 -4.31 11.39 15.46
CA TRP A 218 -4.73 11.04 14.10
C TRP A 218 -3.57 10.35 13.38
N PRO A 219 -3.23 9.11 13.78
CA PRO A 219 -2.17 8.36 13.11
C PRO A 219 -2.49 8.25 11.61
N ALA A 220 -1.43 8.23 10.80
CA ALA A 220 -1.61 7.95 9.38
C ALA A 220 -2.34 6.60 9.27
N PRO A 221 -3.36 6.49 8.40
CA PRO A 221 -3.98 5.19 8.13
C PRO A 221 -2.84 4.24 7.76
N ALA A 222 -2.86 3.03 8.32
CA ALA A 222 -1.94 1.98 7.88
C ALA A 222 -2.00 2.01 6.36
N ALA A 223 -0.84 2.13 5.71
CA ALA A 223 -0.82 1.89 4.28
C ALA A 223 -1.54 0.56 4.12
N ALA A 224 -2.63 0.55 3.35
CA ALA A 224 -3.11 -0.71 2.85
C ALA A 224 -1.96 -1.21 1.98
N GLU A 225 -1.05 -1.95 2.62
CA GLU A 225 -0.29 -2.98 1.97
C GLU A 225 -1.39 -3.86 1.38
N MET A 226 -1.83 -3.54 0.17
CA MET A 226 -1.96 -4.63 -0.76
C MET A 226 -0.59 -5.27 -0.68
N GLU A 227 -0.50 -6.44 -0.03
CA GLU A 227 0.63 -7.33 -0.17
C GLU A 227 0.72 -7.66 -1.66
N VAL A 228 1.32 -6.74 -2.40
CA VAL A 228 1.72 -6.93 -3.78
C VAL A 228 2.82 -7.96 -3.67
N ALA A 229 2.47 -9.20 -4.00
CA ALA A 229 3.36 -10.34 -3.96
C ALA A 229 4.75 -9.97 -4.51
N GLY A 230 5.71 -9.83 -3.61
CA GLY A 230 7.04 -9.31 -3.89
C GLY A 230 7.98 -10.42 -4.33
N THR A 231 7.72 -11.65 -3.89
CA THR A 231 8.49 -12.84 -4.26
C THR A 231 7.76 -13.72 -5.27
N LEU A 232 8.49 -14.47 -6.09
CA LEU A 232 7.89 -15.39 -7.08
C LEU A 232 6.91 -16.41 -6.45
N PRO A 233 7.22 -17.05 -5.29
CA PRO A 233 6.24 -17.88 -4.59
C PRO A 233 4.96 -17.15 -4.23
N GLU A 234 5.05 -15.93 -3.67
CA GLU A 234 3.86 -15.12 -3.36
C GLU A 234 3.05 -14.79 -4.63
N GLN A 235 3.71 -14.55 -5.76
CA GLN A 235 3.03 -14.21 -7.01
C GLN A 235 2.26 -15.41 -7.57
N ILE A 236 2.85 -16.60 -7.48
CA ILE A 236 2.19 -17.85 -7.87
C ILE A 236 0.98 -18.10 -6.98
N LEU A 237 1.10 -17.90 -5.66
CA LEU A 237 0.01 -18.04 -4.71
C LEU A 237 -1.13 -17.03 -4.93
N ALA A 238 -0.79 -15.74 -5.07
CA ALA A 238 -1.77 -14.70 -5.38
C ALA A 238 -2.46 -14.99 -6.72
N GLY A 239 -1.71 -15.43 -7.72
CA GLY A 239 -2.24 -15.82 -9.03
C GLY A 239 -3.18 -17.00 -8.98
N GLN A 240 -2.86 -18.01 -8.18
CA GLN A 240 -3.69 -19.20 -7.94
C GLN A 240 -5.04 -18.82 -7.33
N ASP A 241 -5.03 -17.95 -6.33
CA ASP A 241 -6.22 -17.46 -5.65
C ASP A 241 -7.12 -16.66 -6.60
N LEU A 242 -6.53 -15.76 -7.38
CA LEU A 242 -7.25 -14.97 -8.37
C LEU A 242 -7.81 -15.86 -9.49
N TYR A 243 -7.02 -16.79 -10.01
CA TYR A 243 -7.47 -17.77 -11.00
C TYR A 243 -8.67 -18.57 -10.47
N SER A 244 -8.62 -18.96 -9.20
CA SER A 244 -9.68 -19.72 -8.56
C SER A 244 -11.01 -18.99 -8.51
N VAL A 245 -10.98 -17.68 -8.28
CA VAL A 245 -12.19 -16.84 -8.20
C VAL A 245 -12.74 -16.46 -9.57
N TYR A 246 -11.86 -16.19 -10.55
CA TYR A 246 -12.24 -15.56 -11.81
C TYR A 246 -12.25 -16.50 -13.03
N CYS A 247 -11.54 -17.62 -12.99
CA CYS A 247 -11.27 -18.43 -14.19
C CYS A 247 -11.79 -19.87 -14.12
N THR A 248 -11.89 -20.45 -12.91
CA THR A 248 -12.23 -21.88 -12.73
C THR A 248 -13.63 -22.26 -13.22
N GLU A 249 -14.57 -21.31 -13.21
CA GLU A 249 -15.96 -21.51 -13.66
C GLU A 249 -16.02 -22.01 -15.12
N CYS A 250 -15.14 -21.48 -15.99
CA CYS A 250 -15.09 -21.87 -17.40
C CYS A 250 -13.91 -22.79 -17.73
N HIS A 251 -12.77 -22.65 -17.06
CA HIS A 251 -11.54 -23.35 -17.42
C HIS A 251 -11.19 -24.54 -16.50
N GLY A 252 -11.89 -24.71 -15.38
CA GLY A 252 -11.56 -25.72 -14.37
C GLY A 252 -10.36 -25.32 -13.50
N ASP A 253 -10.03 -26.14 -12.51
CA ASP A 253 -8.92 -25.89 -11.58
C ASP A 253 -7.53 -26.16 -12.19
N ASP A 254 -7.49 -26.98 -13.23
CA ASP A 254 -6.29 -27.39 -13.96
C ASP A 254 -6.22 -26.87 -15.40
N GLY A 255 -7.18 -26.05 -15.84
CA GLY A 255 -7.22 -25.50 -17.19
C GLY A 255 -7.60 -26.50 -18.30
N THR A 256 -8.09 -27.70 -17.93
CA THR A 256 -8.38 -28.81 -18.88
C THR A 256 -9.77 -28.76 -19.50
N VAL A 257 -10.66 -27.87 -19.04
CA VAL A 257 -12.06 -27.87 -19.47
C VAL A 257 -12.17 -27.58 -20.97
N THR A 258 -12.87 -28.47 -21.67
CA THR A 258 -13.08 -28.39 -23.13
C THR A 258 -14.51 -28.08 -23.53
N ILE A 259 -15.47 -28.23 -22.61
CA ILE A 259 -16.89 -27.94 -22.84
C ILE A 259 -17.42 -27.21 -21.60
N VAL A 260 -17.94 -25.99 -21.79
CA VAL A 260 -18.56 -25.22 -20.71
C VAL A 260 -19.95 -25.80 -20.45
N GLN A 261 -20.23 -26.16 -19.19
CA GLN A 261 -21.55 -26.62 -18.77
C GLN A 261 -22.05 -25.82 -17.55
N GLY A 262 -23.33 -25.47 -17.52
CA GLY A 262 -24.00 -24.92 -16.34
C GLY A 262 -23.61 -23.48 -15.92
N VAL A 263 -22.99 -22.69 -16.81
CA VAL A 263 -22.56 -21.31 -16.52
C VAL A 263 -23.59 -20.27 -16.97
N SER A 264 -24.15 -20.41 -18.18
CA SER A 264 -25.26 -19.58 -18.66
C SER A 264 -25.96 -20.26 -19.85
N ASP A 265 -27.25 -19.98 -20.05
CA ASP A 265 -28.05 -20.48 -21.18
C ASP A 265 -27.44 -20.18 -22.56
N THR A 266 -26.55 -19.19 -22.63
CA THR A 266 -25.90 -18.72 -23.86
C THR A 266 -24.54 -19.36 -24.15
N LEU A 267 -23.88 -19.95 -23.15
CA LEU A 267 -22.53 -20.52 -23.27
C LEU A 267 -22.49 -22.02 -22.98
N ASP A 268 -23.59 -22.60 -22.51
CA ASP A 268 -23.75 -24.03 -22.26
C ASP A 268 -23.51 -24.86 -23.54
N GLY A 269 -22.58 -25.81 -23.48
CA GLY A 269 -22.17 -26.65 -24.62
C GLY A 269 -21.10 -26.06 -25.54
N THR A 270 -20.53 -24.89 -25.22
CA THR A 270 -19.46 -24.27 -26.03
C THR A 270 -18.17 -25.08 -25.92
N VAL A 271 -17.63 -25.51 -27.07
CA VAL A 271 -16.35 -26.24 -27.14
C VAL A 271 -15.19 -25.25 -27.21
N MET A 272 -14.24 -25.37 -26.29
CA MET A 272 -13.01 -24.57 -26.24
C MET A 272 -11.77 -25.45 -26.13
N SER A 273 -10.62 -24.90 -26.52
CA SER A 273 -9.33 -25.58 -26.37
C SER A 273 -8.86 -25.52 -24.91
N PRO A 274 -8.24 -26.57 -24.36
CA PRO A 274 -7.66 -26.55 -23.03
C PRO A 274 -6.59 -25.45 -22.95
N ILE A 275 -6.72 -24.55 -21.97
CA ILE A 275 -5.77 -23.44 -21.81
C ILE A 275 -4.45 -23.90 -21.22
N ASN A 276 -4.41 -25.07 -20.58
CA ASN A 276 -3.20 -25.70 -20.08
C ASN A 276 -2.44 -26.52 -21.15
N SER A 277 -2.96 -26.57 -22.39
CA SER A 277 -2.33 -27.34 -23.45
C SER A 277 -0.96 -26.77 -23.83
N GLN A 278 -0.06 -27.64 -24.31
CA GLN A 278 1.25 -27.23 -24.82
C GLN A 278 1.11 -26.23 -25.97
N ASP A 279 0.07 -26.32 -26.80
CA ASP A 279 -0.16 -25.35 -27.88
C ASP A 279 -0.35 -23.94 -27.34
N VAL A 280 -1.06 -23.75 -26.23
CA VAL A 280 -1.25 -22.43 -25.60
C VAL A 280 0.00 -22.02 -24.83
N MET A 281 0.52 -22.90 -23.96
CA MET A 281 1.68 -22.57 -23.12
C MET A 281 2.95 -22.35 -23.95
N TYR A 282 3.17 -23.05 -25.05
CA TYR A 282 4.42 -22.88 -25.81
C TYR A 282 4.38 -21.70 -26.77
N THR A 283 3.22 -21.37 -27.33
CA THR A 283 3.12 -20.38 -28.42
C THR A 283 2.73 -18.99 -27.94
N PHE A 284 1.97 -18.86 -26.85
CA PHE A 284 1.58 -17.55 -26.35
C PHE A 284 2.68 -17.00 -25.46
N THR A 285 2.93 -15.70 -25.54
CA THR A 285 3.82 -14.99 -24.61
C THR A 285 3.05 -14.59 -23.36
N ASP A 286 3.76 -14.26 -22.28
CA ASP A 286 3.12 -13.79 -21.02
C ASP A 286 2.27 -12.54 -21.27
N GLU A 287 2.76 -11.64 -22.13
CA GLU A 287 2.03 -10.46 -22.57
C GLU A 287 0.77 -10.83 -23.37
N THR A 288 0.84 -11.88 -24.20
CA THR A 288 -0.32 -12.36 -24.95
C THR A 288 -1.38 -12.91 -24.01
N LEU A 289 -0.99 -13.74 -23.03
CA LEU A 289 -1.90 -14.26 -22.00
C LEU A 289 -2.52 -13.13 -21.17
N ALA A 290 -1.70 -12.16 -20.75
CA ALA A 290 -2.17 -11.00 -19.98
C ALA A 290 -3.16 -10.15 -20.79
N ASN A 291 -2.90 -9.93 -22.08
CA ASN A 291 -3.79 -9.20 -22.98
C ASN A 291 -5.11 -9.95 -23.19
N ILE A 292 -5.08 -11.28 -23.35
CA ILE A 292 -6.28 -12.10 -23.46
C ILE A 292 -7.16 -11.96 -22.21
N ILE A 293 -6.57 -12.01 -21.01
CA ILE A 293 -7.30 -11.82 -19.74
C ILE A 293 -7.83 -10.39 -19.62
N THR A 294 -7.02 -9.41 -20.01
CA THR A 294 -7.33 -7.97 -19.91
C THR A 294 -8.51 -7.59 -20.79
N TYR A 295 -8.47 -7.95 -22.07
CA TYR A 295 -9.47 -7.57 -23.06
C TYR A 295 -10.63 -8.57 -23.16
N GLY A 296 -10.43 -9.79 -22.68
CA GLY A 296 -11.32 -10.91 -22.94
C GLY A 296 -11.30 -11.35 -24.41
N GLN A 297 -12.10 -12.37 -24.71
CA GLN A 297 -12.34 -12.86 -26.06
C GLN A 297 -13.85 -12.96 -26.27
N GLN A 298 -14.46 -11.83 -26.65
CA GLN A 298 -15.92 -11.70 -26.78
C GLN A 298 -16.52 -12.73 -27.75
N ASN A 299 -15.80 -13.09 -28.82
CA ASN A 299 -16.22 -14.11 -29.78
C ASN A 299 -16.24 -15.54 -29.21
N LEU A 300 -15.57 -15.76 -28.08
CA LEU A 300 -15.45 -17.05 -27.39
C LEU A 300 -16.13 -17.03 -26.02
N GLY A 301 -16.92 -16.00 -25.71
CA GLY A 301 -17.66 -15.88 -24.44
C GLY A 301 -16.80 -15.47 -23.24
N MET A 302 -15.53 -15.12 -23.43
CA MET A 302 -14.66 -14.64 -22.35
C MET A 302 -14.80 -13.11 -22.21
N PRO A 303 -15.38 -12.59 -21.10
CA PRO A 303 -15.48 -11.15 -20.89
C PRO A 303 -14.11 -10.54 -20.55
N PRO A 304 -13.94 -9.21 -20.66
CA PRO A 304 -12.77 -8.52 -20.14
C PRO A 304 -12.74 -8.62 -18.61
N PHE A 305 -11.59 -8.99 -18.04
CA PHE A 305 -11.42 -9.08 -16.59
C PHE A 305 -10.70 -7.87 -15.98
N SER A 306 -10.04 -7.04 -16.79
CA SER A 306 -9.35 -5.86 -16.27
C SER A 306 -10.33 -4.74 -15.90
N LYS A 307 -10.05 -4.04 -14.80
CA LYS A 307 -10.75 -2.80 -14.39
C LYS A 307 -10.85 -1.77 -15.52
N ALA A 308 -9.82 -1.67 -16.37
CA ALA A 308 -9.81 -0.76 -17.52
C ALA A 308 -10.93 -1.02 -18.53
N PHE A 309 -11.42 -2.26 -18.60
CA PHE A 309 -12.40 -2.73 -19.58
C PHE A 309 -13.69 -3.24 -18.93
N GLY A 310 -13.94 -2.86 -17.68
CA GLY A 310 -15.18 -3.16 -16.95
C GLY A 310 -15.14 -4.43 -16.09
N GLY A 311 -13.98 -5.06 -15.93
CA GLY A 311 -13.77 -6.17 -14.99
C GLY A 311 -13.28 -5.72 -13.60
N GLU A 312 -12.81 -6.67 -12.79
CA GLU A 312 -12.42 -6.45 -11.39
C GLU A 312 -10.91 -6.50 -11.13
N LEU A 313 -10.10 -6.96 -12.09
CA LEU A 313 -8.67 -7.20 -11.91
C LEU A 313 -7.81 -5.99 -12.29
N GLY A 314 -6.84 -5.67 -11.45
CA GLY A 314 -5.71 -4.81 -11.79
C GLY A 314 -4.66 -5.55 -12.64
N PRO A 315 -3.77 -4.83 -13.34
CA PRO A 315 -2.74 -5.44 -14.20
C PRO A 315 -1.74 -6.31 -13.45
N SER A 316 -1.39 -5.96 -12.22
CA SER A 316 -0.54 -6.78 -11.33
C SER A 316 -1.21 -8.13 -11.05
N GLU A 317 -2.51 -8.11 -10.76
CA GLU A 317 -3.33 -9.29 -10.48
C GLU A 317 -3.46 -10.18 -11.73
N VAL A 318 -3.65 -9.58 -12.91
CA VAL A 318 -3.57 -10.30 -14.20
C VAL A 318 -2.20 -10.94 -14.38
N GLY A 319 -1.11 -10.21 -14.07
CA GLY A 319 0.25 -10.73 -14.12
C GLY A 319 0.48 -11.92 -13.18
N TYR A 320 -0.11 -11.89 -11.98
CA TYR A 320 -0.06 -13.01 -11.04
C TYR A 320 -0.79 -14.24 -11.59
N ILE A 321 -1.97 -14.06 -12.19
CA ILE A 321 -2.69 -15.17 -12.85
C ILE A 321 -1.82 -15.80 -13.95
N VAL A 322 -1.20 -14.99 -14.81
CA VAL A 322 -0.29 -15.49 -15.86
C VAL A 322 0.90 -16.23 -15.25
N THR A 323 1.49 -15.68 -14.19
CA THR A 323 2.60 -16.31 -13.46
C THR A 323 2.18 -17.68 -12.91
N TYR A 324 1.02 -17.76 -12.26
CA TYR A 324 0.47 -19.03 -11.80
C TYR A 324 0.28 -20.04 -12.95
N MET A 325 -0.35 -19.63 -14.06
CA MET A 325 -0.57 -20.50 -15.23
C MET A 325 0.74 -21.07 -15.78
N ARG A 326 1.77 -20.21 -15.90
CA ARG A 326 3.10 -20.61 -16.37
C ARG A 326 3.74 -21.65 -15.48
N TYR A 327 3.88 -21.34 -14.20
CA TYR A 327 4.58 -22.24 -13.30
C TYR A 327 3.77 -23.51 -13.01
N SER A 328 2.45 -23.50 -13.22
CA SER A 328 1.61 -24.68 -13.01
C SER A 328 1.54 -25.62 -14.21
N TRP A 329 1.58 -25.11 -15.44
CA TRP A 329 1.26 -25.90 -16.64
C TRP A 329 2.35 -25.91 -17.72
N ASP A 330 3.31 -24.97 -17.67
CA ASP A 330 4.42 -24.93 -18.60
C ASP A 330 5.56 -25.81 -18.07
N ASP A 331 5.76 -26.97 -18.68
CA ASP A 331 6.78 -27.96 -18.30
C ASP A 331 8.24 -27.46 -18.47
N ARG A 332 8.45 -26.29 -19.07
CA ARG A 332 9.74 -25.59 -19.13
C ARG A 332 10.06 -24.84 -17.84
N MET A 333 9.08 -24.66 -16.96
CA MET A 333 9.19 -23.86 -15.73
C MET A 333 9.36 -24.78 -14.53
N GLU A 334 10.29 -24.43 -13.63
CA GLU A 334 10.47 -25.14 -12.36
C GLU A 334 9.79 -24.36 -11.25
N ILE A 335 8.89 -25.02 -10.52
CA ILE A 335 8.18 -24.41 -9.41
C ILE A 335 9.14 -24.28 -8.21
N PRO A 336 9.36 -23.07 -7.66
CA PRO A 336 10.16 -22.90 -6.46
C PRO A 336 9.57 -23.67 -5.28
N ALA A 337 10.42 -24.22 -4.41
CA ALA A 337 9.97 -24.88 -3.19
C ALA A 337 9.09 -23.94 -2.35
N GLY A 338 7.84 -24.32 -2.10
CA GLY A 338 6.85 -23.54 -1.36
C GLY A 338 5.94 -22.62 -2.20
N ALA A 339 6.08 -22.60 -3.54
CA ALA A 339 5.28 -21.72 -4.40
C ALA A 339 3.90 -22.28 -4.82
N VAL A 340 3.65 -23.58 -4.68
CA VAL A 340 2.29 -24.12 -4.84
C VAL A 340 1.65 -24.18 -3.47
N SER A 341 0.58 -23.40 -3.25
CA SER A 341 -0.37 -23.70 -2.18
C SER A 341 -1.13 -24.95 -2.61
N SER A 342 -0.57 -26.10 -2.29
CA SER A 342 -1.44 -27.20 -1.93
C SER A 342 -2.17 -26.76 -0.67
N ILE A 343 -3.50 -26.86 -0.66
CA ILE A 343 -4.30 -26.75 0.56
C ILE A 343 -3.56 -27.58 1.64
N PRO A 344 -3.18 -26.98 2.78
CA PRO A 344 -2.33 -27.64 3.76
C PRO A 344 -2.83 -29.04 4.08
N GLU A 345 -1.94 -30.02 4.02
CA GLU A 345 -2.30 -31.39 4.36
C GLU A 345 -2.45 -31.53 5.86
N LEU A 346 -3.56 -32.14 6.30
CA LEU A 346 -3.79 -32.44 7.69
C LEU A 346 -2.72 -33.41 8.21
N GLN A 347 -2.11 -33.06 9.35
CA GLN A 347 -1.27 -33.99 10.07
C GLN A 347 -2.13 -35.09 10.72
N PRO A 348 -1.56 -36.29 10.96
CA PRO A 348 -2.29 -37.36 11.65
C PRO A 348 -2.82 -36.90 13.02
N GLY A 349 -4.14 -36.93 13.20
CA GLY A 349 -4.80 -36.52 14.45
C GLY A 349 -5.02 -35.01 14.61
N GLU A 350 -4.75 -34.22 13.58
CA GLU A 350 -5.06 -32.78 13.54
C GLU A 350 -6.52 -32.55 13.13
N ALA A 351 -7.22 -31.67 13.86
CA ALA A 351 -8.52 -31.16 13.44
C ALA A 351 -8.32 -29.98 12.46
N PRO A 352 -8.99 -29.97 11.30
CA PRO A 352 -8.95 -28.82 10.38
C PRO A 352 -9.53 -27.57 11.06
N SER A 353 -9.05 -26.40 10.65
CA SER A 353 -9.54 -25.07 11.07
C SER A 353 -9.92 -24.22 9.87
N TRP A 354 -10.78 -23.21 10.07
CA TRP A 354 -11.17 -22.31 9.00
C TRP A 354 -9.98 -21.56 8.40
N ASP A 355 -9.22 -20.86 9.21
CA ASP A 355 -8.10 -20.00 8.80
C ASP A 355 -6.99 -20.73 8.04
N VAL A 356 -6.67 -21.98 8.41
CA VAL A 356 -5.55 -22.73 7.82
C VAL A 356 -6.00 -23.66 6.69
N HIS A 357 -7.13 -24.35 6.87
CA HIS A 357 -7.47 -25.49 6.02
C HIS A 357 -8.68 -25.24 5.13
N ILE A 358 -9.78 -24.74 5.71
CA ILE A 358 -11.07 -24.65 5.02
C ILE A 358 -11.18 -23.39 4.16
N GLN A 359 -10.68 -22.25 4.63
CA GLN A 359 -10.74 -21.00 3.87
C GLN A 359 -10.02 -21.11 2.51
N PRO A 360 -8.80 -21.69 2.39
CA PRO A 360 -8.16 -21.91 1.10
C PRO A 360 -8.99 -22.83 0.19
N LEU A 361 -9.59 -23.87 0.75
CA LEU A 361 -10.46 -24.80 0.01
C LEU A 361 -11.71 -24.09 -0.54
N VAL A 362 -12.39 -23.32 0.30
CA VAL A 362 -13.61 -22.59 -0.04
C VAL A 362 -13.34 -21.50 -1.06
N LYS A 363 -12.26 -20.74 -0.88
CA LYS A 363 -11.79 -19.75 -1.86
C LYS A 363 -11.51 -20.39 -3.22
N ARG A 364 -10.94 -21.61 -3.20
CA ARG A 364 -10.55 -22.33 -4.41
C ARG A 364 -11.73 -22.94 -5.19
N TYR A 365 -12.69 -23.52 -4.49
CA TYR A 365 -13.71 -24.37 -5.12
C TYR A 365 -15.14 -23.88 -4.97
N CYS A 366 -15.41 -22.91 -4.11
CA CYS A 366 -16.78 -22.46 -3.80
C CYS A 366 -17.02 -21.00 -4.19
N GLN A 367 -16.06 -20.12 -3.92
CA GLN A 367 -16.26 -18.68 -3.96
C GLN A 367 -16.49 -18.10 -5.36
N SER A 368 -16.02 -18.77 -6.44
CA SER A 368 -16.24 -18.32 -7.82
C SER A 368 -17.73 -18.17 -8.14
N CYS A 369 -18.55 -19.11 -7.66
CA CYS A 369 -20.00 -19.12 -7.82
C CYS A 369 -20.73 -18.54 -6.58
N HIS A 370 -20.26 -18.83 -5.36
CA HIS A 370 -20.91 -18.43 -4.11
C HIS A 370 -20.41 -17.09 -3.56
N ARG A 371 -20.64 -16.03 -4.35
CA ARG A 371 -20.31 -14.62 -4.03
C ARG A 371 -21.43 -13.67 -4.47
N ALA A 372 -21.39 -12.43 -3.98
CA ALA A 372 -22.39 -11.43 -4.31
C ALA A 372 -22.43 -11.15 -5.83
N GLY A 373 -23.63 -11.00 -6.38
CA GLY A 373 -23.84 -10.73 -7.82
C GLY A 373 -23.92 -11.96 -8.72
N LYS A 374 -23.82 -13.17 -8.17
CA LYS A 374 -24.06 -14.44 -8.88
C LYS A 374 -25.43 -15.01 -8.52
N ASP A 375 -25.98 -15.84 -9.41
CA ASP A 375 -27.22 -16.60 -9.16
C ASP A 375 -26.88 -17.85 -8.33
N ASN A 376 -26.97 -17.71 -7.01
CA ASN A 376 -26.47 -18.71 -6.06
C ASN A 376 -27.36 -18.87 -4.82
N ASN A 377 -28.66 -18.59 -4.94
CA ASN A 377 -29.64 -18.66 -3.85
C ASN A 377 -29.22 -17.88 -2.60
N ASN A 378 -28.63 -16.70 -2.80
CA ASN A 378 -28.12 -15.80 -1.77
C ASN A 378 -27.09 -16.44 -0.82
N TYR A 379 -26.44 -17.52 -1.25
CA TYR A 379 -25.45 -18.23 -0.45
C TYR A 379 -24.04 -17.71 -0.76
N LEU A 380 -23.41 -17.11 0.26
CA LEU A 380 -22.14 -16.41 0.17
C LEU A 380 -21.05 -17.13 0.99
N THR A 381 -19.85 -17.20 0.43
CA THR A 381 -18.74 -17.96 1.03
C THR A 381 -17.48 -17.10 1.24
N THR A 382 -17.60 -15.76 1.17
CA THR A 382 -16.43 -14.87 1.22
C THR A 382 -15.86 -14.70 2.61
N SER A 383 -16.61 -15.05 3.65
CA SER A 383 -16.17 -15.10 5.03
C SER A 383 -16.75 -16.31 5.78
N TYR A 384 -16.12 -16.65 6.91
CA TYR A 384 -16.60 -17.70 7.81
C TYR A 384 -18.07 -17.48 8.21
N ASP A 385 -18.40 -16.26 8.62
CA ASP A 385 -19.73 -15.92 9.13
C ASP A 385 -20.77 -15.97 8.00
N GLU A 386 -20.42 -15.50 6.80
CA GLU A 386 -21.30 -15.59 5.62
C GLU A 386 -21.58 -17.04 5.24
N MET A 387 -20.54 -17.88 5.20
CA MET A 387 -20.66 -19.28 4.80
C MET A 387 -21.62 -20.05 5.72
N LEU A 388 -21.69 -19.71 7.01
CA LEU A 388 -22.55 -20.41 7.95
C LEU A 388 -23.99 -19.86 8.03
N THR A 389 -24.19 -18.59 7.67
CA THR A 389 -25.44 -17.87 8.00
C THR A 389 -26.24 -17.41 6.80
N THR A 390 -25.63 -17.36 5.61
CA THR A 390 -26.29 -16.89 4.38
C THR A 390 -26.91 -18.04 3.59
N GLY A 391 -27.67 -17.71 2.55
CA GLY A 391 -28.37 -18.68 1.70
C GLY A 391 -29.86 -18.84 2.03
N ASP A 392 -30.67 -19.01 1.00
CA ASP A 392 -32.12 -19.21 1.14
C ASP A 392 -32.46 -20.50 1.91
N ASN A 393 -31.52 -21.46 1.89
CA ASN A 393 -31.57 -22.75 2.60
C ASN A 393 -30.72 -22.78 3.88
N ALA A 394 -30.35 -21.62 4.45
CA ALA A 394 -29.66 -21.59 5.73
C ALA A 394 -30.49 -22.25 6.85
N PRO A 395 -29.85 -23.01 7.77
CA PRO A 395 -28.41 -23.29 7.82
C PRO A 395 -27.99 -24.39 6.84
N VAL A 396 -26.93 -24.12 6.06
CA VAL A 396 -26.34 -25.09 5.10
C VAL A 396 -25.39 -26.08 5.81
N PHE A 397 -24.87 -25.69 6.97
CA PHE A 397 -24.02 -26.49 7.85
C PHE A 397 -24.66 -26.65 9.22
N THR A 398 -24.55 -27.84 9.78
CA THR A 398 -24.91 -28.11 11.17
C THR A 398 -23.74 -28.78 11.87
N ALA A 399 -23.24 -28.14 12.94
CA ALA A 399 -22.10 -28.64 13.70
C ALA A 399 -22.36 -30.06 14.24
N GLY A 400 -21.44 -30.99 13.97
CA GLY A 400 -21.55 -32.39 14.41
C GLY A 400 -22.54 -33.24 13.61
N ASP A 401 -23.15 -32.69 12.55
CA ASP A 401 -24.14 -33.39 11.74
C ASP A 401 -23.53 -33.85 10.39
N PRO A 402 -23.30 -35.15 10.18
CA PRO A 402 -22.78 -35.68 8.93
C PRO A 402 -23.77 -35.55 7.77
N ASP A 403 -25.05 -35.32 8.05
CA ASP A 403 -26.11 -35.15 7.05
C ASP A 403 -26.36 -33.66 6.74
N SER A 404 -25.44 -32.76 7.10
CA SER A 404 -25.49 -31.34 6.75
C SER A 404 -25.76 -31.14 5.25
N LEU A 405 -26.60 -30.16 4.90
CA LEU A 405 -27.02 -29.91 3.52
C LEU A 405 -25.82 -29.78 2.57
N LEU A 406 -24.75 -29.07 2.96
CA LEU A 406 -23.54 -28.99 2.13
C LEU A 406 -22.97 -30.39 1.81
N LEU A 407 -22.80 -31.25 2.82
CA LEU A 407 -22.17 -32.57 2.66
C LEU A 407 -22.96 -33.45 1.69
N GLN A 408 -24.29 -33.36 1.72
CA GLN A 408 -25.14 -34.04 0.74
C GLN A 408 -24.85 -33.54 -0.69
N LEU A 409 -24.84 -32.22 -0.88
CA LEU A 409 -24.65 -31.63 -2.20
C LEU A 409 -23.24 -31.89 -2.76
N ILE A 410 -22.18 -31.80 -1.94
CA ILE A 410 -20.78 -32.01 -2.36
C ILE A 410 -20.39 -33.47 -2.59
N THR A 411 -21.18 -34.41 -2.07
CA THR A 411 -21.02 -35.85 -2.32
C THR A 411 -21.82 -36.33 -3.54
N GLY A 412 -22.48 -35.41 -4.26
CA GLY A 412 -23.23 -35.72 -5.48
C GLY A 412 -24.70 -36.06 -5.25
N HIS A 413 -25.24 -35.83 -4.05
CA HIS A 413 -26.66 -36.03 -3.79
C HIS A 413 -27.44 -34.75 -4.10
N GLU A 414 -28.68 -34.92 -4.55
CA GLU A 414 -29.66 -33.84 -4.63
C GLU A 414 -30.43 -33.78 -3.31
N ALA A 415 -30.77 -32.57 -2.88
CA ALA A 415 -31.62 -32.34 -1.72
C ALA A 415 -32.95 -31.74 -2.15
N THR A 416 -33.96 -31.76 -1.27
CA THR A 416 -35.23 -31.07 -1.51
C THR A 416 -35.33 -29.88 -0.57
N ASP A 417 -35.63 -28.70 -1.11
CA ASP A 417 -35.87 -27.51 -0.32
C ASP A 417 -37.14 -27.71 0.54
N PRO A 418 -37.04 -27.69 1.88
CA PRO A 418 -38.18 -27.93 2.76
C PRO A 418 -39.22 -26.81 2.74
N LYS A 419 -38.89 -25.62 2.23
CA LYS A 419 -39.78 -24.45 2.14
C LYS A 419 -40.56 -24.42 0.83
N THR A 420 -39.90 -24.73 -0.28
CA THR A 420 -40.48 -24.60 -1.63
C THR A 420 -40.86 -25.96 -2.25
N GLY A 421 -40.26 -27.06 -1.78
CA GLY A 421 -40.40 -28.38 -2.37
C GLY A 421 -39.59 -28.57 -3.66
N GLU A 422 -38.76 -27.60 -4.04
CA GLU A 422 -37.91 -27.67 -5.23
C GLU A 422 -36.66 -28.54 -5.00
N THR A 423 -36.11 -29.09 -6.08
CA THR A 423 -34.89 -29.92 -6.01
C THR A 423 -33.65 -29.03 -6.02
N ILE A 424 -32.84 -29.15 -4.97
CA ILE A 424 -31.51 -28.55 -4.86
C ILE A 424 -30.51 -29.50 -5.50
N ARG A 425 -29.91 -29.07 -6.60
CA ARG A 425 -28.96 -29.87 -7.39
C ARG A 425 -27.64 -30.10 -6.63
N GLN A 426 -26.95 -31.20 -6.97
CA GLN A 426 -25.59 -31.45 -6.52
C GLN A 426 -24.64 -30.28 -6.85
N MET A 427 -23.60 -30.11 -6.04
CA MET A 427 -22.57 -29.08 -6.21
C MET A 427 -21.18 -29.70 -6.03
N PRO A 428 -20.10 -29.24 -6.70
CA PRO A 428 -20.10 -28.36 -7.86
C PRO A 428 -20.79 -29.02 -9.07
N VAL A 429 -21.46 -28.21 -9.89
CA VAL A 429 -22.34 -28.67 -10.98
C VAL A 429 -21.64 -29.59 -12.00
N ASN A 430 -20.37 -29.31 -12.31
CA ASN A 430 -19.64 -29.93 -13.42
C ASN A 430 -18.73 -31.09 -13.01
N LYS A 431 -18.13 -31.02 -11.82
CA LYS A 431 -17.15 -31.99 -11.33
C LYS A 431 -17.19 -32.01 -9.81
N LEU A 432 -17.39 -33.19 -9.24
CA LEU A 432 -17.35 -33.37 -7.78
C LEU A 432 -15.97 -33.05 -7.24
N LEU A 433 -15.96 -32.56 -6.01
CA LEU A 433 -14.74 -32.25 -5.28
C LEU A 433 -13.92 -33.54 -5.06
N ASN A 434 -12.59 -33.42 -4.98
CA ASN A 434 -11.76 -34.57 -4.63
C ASN A 434 -12.15 -35.10 -3.24
N GLN A 435 -12.27 -36.42 -3.11
CA GLN A 435 -12.66 -37.09 -1.87
C GLN A 435 -11.85 -36.61 -0.66
N LYS A 436 -10.54 -36.37 -0.83
CA LYS A 436 -9.66 -35.83 0.23
C LYS A 436 -10.20 -34.53 0.85
N TYR A 437 -10.76 -33.65 0.03
CA TYR A 437 -11.28 -32.37 0.50
C TYR A 437 -12.69 -32.48 1.09
N ILE A 438 -13.50 -33.42 0.58
CA ILE A 438 -14.78 -33.78 1.19
C ILE A 438 -14.53 -34.32 2.60
N ASP A 439 -13.54 -35.20 2.76
CA ASP A 439 -13.16 -35.77 4.06
C ASP A 439 -12.69 -34.66 5.02
N MET A 440 -11.90 -33.69 4.54
CA MET A 440 -11.46 -32.54 5.32
C MET A 440 -12.63 -31.65 5.79
N LEU A 441 -13.57 -31.32 4.89
CA LEU A 441 -14.78 -30.57 5.25
C LEU A 441 -15.65 -31.34 6.25
N THR A 442 -15.78 -32.65 6.06
CA THR A 442 -16.53 -33.54 6.96
C THR A 442 -15.91 -33.51 8.36
N LEU A 443 -14.59 -33.70 8.48
CA LEU A 443 -13.87 -33.63 9.74
C LEU A 443 -14.02 -32.27 10.42
N TRP A 444 -14.00 -31.18 9.66
CA TRP A 444 -14.21 -29.83 10.21
C TRP A 444 -15.61 -29.64 10.78
N ILE A 445 -16.64 -30.08 10.06
CA ILE A 445 -18.04 -30.03 10.51
C ILE A 445 -18.23 -30.88 11.77
N MET A 446 -17.66 -32.09 11.79
CA MET A 446 -17.76 -33.01 12.93
C MET A 446 -17.05 -32.47 14.18
N ASN A 447 -15.99 -31.66 14.02
CA ASN A 447 -15.31 -30.99 15.12
C ASN A 447 -15.94 -29.65 15.51
N GLY A 448 -17.14 -29.33 15.04
CA GLY A 448 -17.84 -28.11 15.44
C GLY A 448 -17.33 -26.84 14.75
N MET A 449 -16.67 -26.99 13.60
CA MET A 449 -16.27 -25.90 12.71
C MET A 449 -15.36 -24.85 13.37
N PRO A 450 -14.21 -25.24 13.97
CA PRO A 450 -13.30 -24.28 14.60
C PRO A 450 -12.83 -23.20 13.63
N ARG A 451 -12.83 -21.96 14.10
CA ARG A 451 -12.45 -20.78 13.28
C ARG A 451 -10.93 -20.62 13.20
N THR A 452 -10.22 -20.88 14.29
CA THR A 452 -8.77 -20.74 14.35
C THR A 452 -8.06 -22.08 14.56
N ALA A 453 -6.79 -22.15 14.19
CA ALA A 453 -5.95 -23.31 14.50
C ALA A 453 -5.86 -23.59 16.02
N GLU A 454 -5.92 -22.55 16.86
CA GLU A 454 -5.94 -22.68 18.32
C GLU A 454 -7.24 -23.33 18.81
N ASP A 455 -8.39 -22.94 18.26
CA ASP A 455 -9.69 -23.55 18.55
C ASP A 455 -9.69 -25.03 18.14
N ALA A 456 -9.13 -25.33 16.97
CA ALA A 456 -9.03 -26.69 16.46
C ALA A 456 -8.10 -27.56 17.33
N ALA A 457 -6.98 -27.01 17.80
CA ALA A 457 -6.05 -27.71 18.69
C ALA A 457 -6.66 -28.03 20.06
N ALA A 458 -7.63 -27.23 20.54
CA ALA A 458 -8.36 -27.48 21.77
C ALA A 458 -9.41 -28.60 21.64
N LEU A 459 -9.77 -28.98 20.41
CA LEU A 459 -10.80 -29.96 20.07
C LEU A 459 -10.12 -31.28 19.67
N PHE A 460 -9.64 -32.04 20.64
CA PHE A 460 -9.01 -33.33 20.40
C PHE A 460 -9.99 -34.48 20.71
N VAL A 461 -10.43 -35.25 19.69
CA VAL A 461 -10.82 -36.65 19.89
C VAL A 461 -10.37 -37.52 18.72
N VAL A 462 -9.62 -38.57 19.07
CA VAL A 462 -9.16 -39.69 18.24
C VAL A 462 -10.36 -40.39 17.58
N PRO A 463 -10.37 -40.65 16.26
CA PRO A 463 -11.36 -41.54 15.68
C PRO A 463 -11.11 -42.97 16.19
N ASN A 464 -12.06 -43.52 16.94
CA ASN A 464 -12.03 -44.92 17.35
C ASN A 464 -12.34 -45.79 16.10
N PRO A 465 -11.66 -46.93 15.89
CA PRO A 465 -11.73 -47.70 14.64
C PRO A 465 -13.11 -48.30 14.35
#